data_AF-A0A7C9RIZ8-F1
#
_entry.id   AF-A0A7C9RIZ8-F1
#
_cell.length_a   1.000
_cell.length_b   1.000
_cell.length_c   1.000
_cell.angle_alpha   90.00
_cell.angle_beta   90.00
_cell.angle_gamma   90.00
#
_symmetry.space_group_name_H-M   'P 1'
#
loop_
_entity.id
_entity.type
_entity.pdbx_description
1 polymer ?
#
loop_
_entity_poly.entity_id
_entity_poly.type
_entity_poly.pdbx_seq_one_letter_code
_entity_poly.pdbx_strand_id
1 'polypeptide(L)'
;MTSLKSLNFTTLPKTETDPKLERRARTIVRLEEQKVLLANPNFVRKVRSFKQVDGVRKSVESDQRVNPWWRKHIDGSYLFTIKSGSKSLEFEKGKAAIAVPSLDKLPTVIDTLIAATRTGELDTQLAQASRTPPTRKKTS
;
A
#
# COMPACT_ATOMS: atom_id res chain seq x y z
N MET A 1 -22.90 -40.92 20.99
CA MET A 1 -23.83 -39.77 21.02
C MET A 1 -23.07 -38.52 20.65
N THR A 2 -23.58 -37.71 19.72
CA THR A 2 -22.83 -36.60 19.10
C THR A 2 -22.97 -35.31 19.91
N SER A 3 -21.90 -34.95 20.63
CA SER A 3 -21.81 -33.80 21.56
C SER A 3 -21.95 -32.40 20.90
N LEU A 4 -22.14 -32.34 19.58
CA LEU A 4 -22.21 -31.09 18.82
C LEU A 4 -23.63 -30.53 18.67
N LYS A 5 -24.67 -31.29 19.07
CA LYS A 5 -26.09 -30.87 18.94
C LYS A 5 -26.55 -29.84 19.98
N SER A 6 -25.81 -29.63 21.06
CA SER A 6 -26.15 -28.66 22.12
C SER A 6 -25.49 -27.28 21.93
N LEU A 7 -24.68 -27.11 20.88
CA LEU A 7 -23.96 -25.87 20.62
C LEU A 7 -24.81 -24.95 19.74
N ASN A 8 -25.05 -23.74 20.22
CA ASN A 8 -25.66 -22.66 19.44
C ASN A 8 -24.61 -22.04 18.52
N PHE A 9 -24.62 -22.42 17.25
CA PHE A 9 -23.76 -21.85 16.23
C PHE A 9 -24.28 -20.46 15.86
N THR A 10 -23.53 -19.42 16.20
CA THR A 10 -23.78 -18.05 15.75
C THR A 10 -22.75 -17.65 14.70
N THR A 11 -23.12 -16.74 13.82
CA THR A 11 -22.20 -16.21 12.82
C THR A 11 -21.22 -15.24 13.48
N LEU A 12 -19.93 -15.42 13.20
CA LEU A 12 -18.93 -14.42 13.58
C LEU A 12 -19.29 -13.10 12.89
N PRO A 13 -19.47 -11.99 13.62
CA PRO A 13 -19.70 -10.70 13.01
C PRO A 13 -18.51 -10.38 12.10
N LYS A 14 -18.81 -10.09 10.84
CA LYS A 14 -17.79 -9.72 9.87
C LYS A 14 -17.28 -8.34 10.27
N THR A 15 -16.03 -8.25 10.72
CA THR A 15 -15.37 -6.95 10.91
C THR A 15 -15.27 -6.26 9.56
N GLU A 16 -16.26 -5.44 9.21
CA GLU A 16 -16.26 -4.61 8.02
C GLU A 16 -15.23 -3.50 8.22
N THR A 17 -13.98 -3.80 7.91
CA THR A 17 -12.94 -2.78 7.82
C THR A 17 -13.25 -1.92 6.60
N ASP A 18 -13.50 -0.64 6.81
CA ASP A 18 -13.79 0.28 5.71
C ASP A 18 -12.62 0.26 4.70
N PRO A 19 -12.88 -0.08 3.43
CA PRO A 19 -11.82 -0.22 2.44
C PRO A 19 -11.12 1.10 2.12
N LYS A 20 -11.72 2.27 2.39
CA LYS A 20 -11.05 3.56 2.25
C LYS A 20 -10.05 3.75 3.37
N LEU A 21 -10.43 3.47 4.62
CA LEU A 21 -9.51 3.51 5.76
C LEU A 21 -8.32 2.57 5.57
N GLU A 22 -8.55 1.36 5.06
CA GLU A 22 -7.46 0.43 4.74
C GLU A 22 -6.51 0.99 3.66
N ARG A 23 -7.06 1.60 2.60
CA ARG A 23 -6.25 2.25 1.55
C ARG A 23 -5.44 3.42 2.12
N ARG A 24 -6.06 4.30 2.94
CA ARG A 24 -5.37 5.42 3.59
C ARG A 24 -4.20 4.92 4.44
N ALA A 25 -4.45 3.96 5.32
CA ALA A 25 -3.41 3.40 6.19
C ALA A 25 -2.26 2.78 5.38
N ARG A 26 -2.57 2.00 4.34
CA ARG A 26 -1.55 1.41 3.45
C ARG A 26 -0.74 2.48 2.74
N THR A 27 -1.39 3.50 2.17
CA THR A 27 -0.71 4.59 1.46
C THR A 27 0.22 5.36 2.40
N ILE A 28 -0.25 5.69 3.61
CA ILE A 28 0.57 6.38 4.64
C ILE A 28 1.80 5.55 4.99
N VAL A 29 1.66 4.25 5.24
CA VAL A 29 2.80 3.36 5.50
C VAL A 29 3.78 3.36 4.34
N ARG A 30 3.30 3.30 3.08
CA ARG A 30 4.19 3.35 1.90
C ARG A 30 4.90 4.68 1.76
N LEU A 31 4.24 5.78 2.08
CA LEU A 31 4.83 7.12 2.05
C LEU A 31 5.93 7.26 3.13
N GLU A 32 5.69 6.77 4.34
CA GLU A 32 6.70 6.72 5.40
C GLU A 32 7.91 5.85 4.99
N GLU A 33 7.69 4.70 4.35
CA GLU A 33 8.78 3.88 3.78
C GLU A 33 9.63 4.66 2.77
N GLN A 34 9.04 5.59 2.00
CA GLN A 34 9.80 6.44 1.07
C GLN A 34 10.72 7.43 1.82
N LYS A 35 10.29 7.96 2.98
CA LYS A 35 11.15 8.81 3.82
C LYS A 35 12.32 8.01 4.39
N VAL A 36 12.08 6.78 4.85
CA VAL A 36 13.15 5.90 5.33
C VAL A 36 14.12 5.55 4.20
N LEU A 37 13.60 5.28 2.99
CA LEU A 37 14.43 4.99 1.82
C LEU A 37 15.30 6.18 1.39
N LEU A 38 14.83 7.43 1.57
CA LEU A 38 15.64 8.63 1.32
C LEU A 38 16.84 8.71 2.25
N ALA A 39 16.66 8.37 3.53
CA ALA A 39 17.75 8.37 4.52
C ALA A 39 18.66 7.13 4.39
N ASN A 40 18.09 5.99 4.00
CA ASN A 40 18.79 4.73 3.83
C ASN A 40 18.45 4.09 2.47
N PRO A 41 19.30 4.27 1.45
CA PRO A 41 19.09 3.71 0.11
C PRO A 41 19.00 2.18 0.05
N ASN A 42 19.50 1.48 1.07
CA ASN A 42 19.48 0.02 1.19
C ASN A 42 18.27 -0.48 1.99
N PHE A 43 17.30 0.38 2.30
CA PHE A 43 16.12 -0.01 3.06
C PHE A 43 15.32 -1.13 2.37
N VAL A 44 15.03 -2.16 3.15
CA VAL A 44 14.15 -3.27 2.77
C VAL A 44 12.99 -3.34 3.75
N ARG A 45 11.80 -3.64 3.23
CA ARG A 45 10.62 -3.87 4.07
C ARG A 45 10.49 -5.36 4.36
N LYS A 46 10.18 -5.72 5.61
CA LYS A 46 9.89 -7.10 5.99
C LYS A 46 8.46 -7.44 5.60
N VAL A 47 8.29 -8.53 4.86
CA VAL A 47 6.98 -9.03 4.45
C VAL A 47 6.79 -10.45 4.92
N ARG A 48 5.67 -10.67 5.62
CA ARG A 48 5.24 -11.99 6.04
C ARG A 48 4.45 -12.64 4.92
N SER A 49 4.96 -13.75 4.38
CA SER A 49 4.31 -14.54 3.34
C SER A 49 4.05 -15.95 3.85
N PHE A 50 2.96 -16.57 3.40
CA PHE A 50 2.72 -17.98 3.70
C PHE A 50 3.26 -18.84 2.56
N LYS A 51 4.19 -19.75 2.88
CA LYS A 51 4.70 -20.76 1.94
C LYS A 51 4.27 -22.14 2.43
N GLN A 52 3.96 -23.02 1.50
CA GLN A 52 3.78 -24.43 1.80
C GLN A 52 5.17 -25.07 1.83
N VAL A 53 5.54 -25.61 2.98
CA VAL A 53 6.80 -26.32 3.19
C VAL A 53 6.41 -27.66 3.80
N ASP A 54 6.67 -28.74 3.09
CA ASP A 54 6.30 -30.11 3.48
C ASP A 54 4.80 -30.30 3.74
N GLY A 55 3.94 -29.77 2.86
CA GLY A 55 2.49 -29.88 2.98
C GLY A 55 1.85 -28.96 4.04
N VAL A 56 2.65 -28.37 4.93
CA VAL A 56 2.19 -27.46 5.99
C VAL A 56 2.36 -26.00 5.56
N ARG A 57 1.32 -25.19 5.77
CA ARG A 57 1.36 -23.75 5.51
C ARG A 57 2.15 -23.05 6.63
N LYS A 58 3.42 -22.72 6.37
CA LYS A 58 4.28 -21.99 7.30
C LYS A 58 4.33 -20.50 6.93
N SER A 59 4.44 -19.67 7.96
CA SER A 59 4.72 -18.25 7.80
C SER A 59 6.22 -18.06 7.63
N VAL A 60 6.63 -17.40 6.56
CA VAL A 60 8.03 -17.03 6.29
C VAL A 60 8.11 -15.50 6.24
N GLU A 61 9.02 -14.93 7.02
CA GLU A 61 9.41 -13.53 6.89
C GLU A 61 10.44 -13.42 5.76
N SER A 62 10.30 -12.42 4.90
CA SER A 62 11.23 -12.18 3.80
C SER A 62 11.43 -10.69 3.60
N ASP A 63 12.65 -10.32 3.25
CA ASP A 63 12.98 -8.94 2.91
C ASP A 63 12.53 -8.63 1.49
N GLN A 64 11.78 -7.54 1.35
CA GLN A 64 11.35 -7.02 0.07
C GLN A 64 11.99 -5.65 -0.16
N ARG A 65 12.71 -5.53 -1.28
CA ARG A 65 13.28 -4.27 -1.71
C ARG A 65 12.18 -3.21 -1.90
N VAL A 66 12.38 -2.04 -1.32
CA VAL A 66 11.53 -0.87 -1.55
C VAL A 66 12.14 -0.06 -2.69
N ASN A 67 11.39 0.09 -3.78
CA ASN A 67 11.84 0.91 -4.90
C ASN A 67 11.48 2.38 -4.67
N PRO A 68 12.36 3.33 -5.03
CA PRO A 68 12.07 4.74 -4.92
C PRO A 68 10.89 5.11 -5.82
N TRP A 69 10.05 5.98 -5.30
CA TRP A 69 8.88 6.52 -6.00
C TRP A 69 9.17 7.85 -6.71
N TRP A 70 10.41 8.33 -6.59
CA TRP A 70 10.94 9.47 -7.32
C TRP A 70 11.89 9.04 -8.44
N ARG A 71 11.97 9.86 -9.48
CA ARG A 71 12.99 9.76 -10.53
C ARG A 71 13.49 11.14 -10.92
N LYS A 72 14.74 11.23 -11.37
CA LYS A 72 15.29 12.48 -11.90
C LYS A 72 14.60 12.82 -13.22
N HIS A 73 14.25 14.09 -13.39
CA HIS A 73 13.70 14.67 -14.61
C HIS A 73 14.83 15.28 -15.46
N ILE A 74 14.55 15.54 -16.74
CA ILE A 74 15.56 16.08 -17.67
C ILE A 74 16.06 17.46 -17.26
N ASP A 75 15.19 18.24 -16.60
CA ASP A 75 15.46 19.57 -16.07
C ASP A 75 16.27 19.57 -14.77
N GLY A 76 16.64 18.39 -14.25
CA GLY A 76 17.38 18.25 -12.98
C GLY A 76 16.50 18.20 -11.73
N SER A 77 15.23 18.58 -11.85
CA SER A 77 14.18 18.32 -10.84
C SER A 77 13.88 16.82 -10.69
N TYR A 78 13.05 16.47 -9.70
CA TYR A 78 12.60 15.11 -9.45
C TYR A 78 11.09 15.00 -9.65
N LEU A 79 10.64 13.90 -10.23
CA LEU A 79 9.23 13.55 -10.35
C LEU A 79 8.89 12.50 -9.30
N PHE A 80 7.98 12.82 -8.38
CA PHE A 80 7.48 11.91 -7.36
C PHE A 80 6.10 11.36 -7.73
N THR A 81 5.90 10.05 -7.58
CA THR A 81 4.64 9.37 -7.94
C THR A 81 4.13 8.53 -6.78
N ILE A 82 2.84 8.60 -6.46
CA ILE A 82 2.26 7.71 -5.45
C ILE A 82 1.79 6.44 -6.13
N LYS A 83 2.21 5.26 -5.66
CA LYS A 83 1.78 3.98 -6.24
C LYS A 83 0.76 3.28 -5.34
N SER A 84 -0.39 2.95 -5.92
CA SER A 84 -1.39 2.07 -5.32
C SER A 84 -1.41 0.75 -6.11
N GLY A 85 -0.76 -0.28 -5.55
CA GLY A 85 -0.56 -1.55 -6.25
C GLY A 85 0.30 -1.38 -7.50
N SER A 86 -0.25 -1.71 -8.67
CA SER A 86 0.43 -1.61 -9.97
C SER A 86 0.21 -0.27 -10.70
N LYS A 87 -0.63 0.63 -10.17
CA LYS A 87 -0.95 1.91 -10.80
C LYS A 87 -0.37 3.08 -10.02
N SER A 88 0.05 4.12 -10.75
CA SER A 88 0.31 5.42 -10.16
C SER A 88 -0.99 6.18 -9.95
N LEU A 89 -1.07 6.94 -8.86
CA LEU A 89 -2.18 7.82 -8.54
C LEU A 89 -2.12 9.05 -9.45
N GLU A 90 -3.23 9.35 -10.12
CA GLU A 90 -3.41 10.58 -10.89
C GLU A 90 -3.98 11.66 -9.97
N PHE A 91 -3.26 12.77 -9.84
CA PHE A 91 -3.70 13.94 -9.05
C PHE A 91 -4.66 14.81 -9.86
N GLU A 92 -4.37 14.96 -11.15
CA GLU A 92 -5.22 15.55 -12.17
C GLU A 92 -5.21 14.64 -13.41
N LYS A 93 -6.15 14.86 -14.34
CA LYS A 93 -6.24 14.07 -15.58
C LYS A 93 -4.91 14.12 -16.35
N GLY A 94 -4.23 12.98 -16.48
CA GLY A 94 -2.94 12.86 -17.16
C GLY A 94 -1.72 13.32 -16.34
N LYS A 95 -1.90 13.76 -15.09
CA LYS A 95 -0.82 14.18 -14.19
C LYS A 95 -0.72 13.23 -13.00
N ALA A 96 0.15 12.23 -13.13
CA ALA A 96 0.42 11.21 -12.11
C ALA A 96 1.71 11.47 -11.30
N ALA A 97 2.32 12.65 -11.46
CA ALA A 97 3.59 12.98 -10.83
C ALA A 97 3.59 14.40 -10.27
N ILE A 98 4.25 14.57 -9.13
CA ILE A 98 4.53 15.86 -8.49
C ILE A 98 5.97 16.24 -8.83
N ALA A 99 6.16 17.44 -9.38
CA ALA A 99 7.49 18.00 -9.58
C ALA A 99 8.04 18.49 -8.24
N VAL A 100 9.24 18.02 -7.90
CA VAL A 100 9.96 18.38 -6.68
C VAL A 100 11.31 18.95 -7.13
N PRO A 101 11.68 20.17 -6.69
CA PRO A 101 12.89 20.82 -7.19
C PRO A 101 14.17 20.05 -6.85
N SER A 102 14.20 19.35 -5.72
CA SER A 102 15.37 18.64 -5.22
C SER A 102 14.98 17.55 -4.21
N LEU A 103 15.87 16.57 -3.98
CA LEU A 103 15.59 15.48 -3.05
C LEU A 103 15.45 15.93 -1.60
N ASP A 104 16.09 17.03 -1.19
CA ASP A 104 15.96 17.58 0.16
C ASP A 104 14.55 18.11 0.47
N LYS A 105 13.78 18.49 -0.55
CA LYS A 105 12.37 18.91 -0.40
C LYS A 105 11.40 17.75 -0.41
N LEU A 106 11.83 16.57 -0.84
CA LEU A 106 10.95 15.41 -0.98
C LEU A 106 10.32 14.96 0.36
N PRO A 107 11.03 14.93 1.51
CA PRO A 107 10.42 14.61 2.80
C PRO A 107 9.23 15.51 3.13
N THR A 108 9.37 16.83 2.95
CA THR A 108 8.28 17.79 3.20
C THR A 108 7.07 17.53 2.29
N VAL A 109 7.31 17.24 1.01
CA VAL A 109 6.23 16.86 0.08
C VAL A 109 5.53 15.58 0.56
N ILE A 110 6.29 14.59 1.02
CA ILE A 110 5.73 13.35 1.56
C ILE A 110 4.88 13.61 2.81
N ASP A 111 5.34 14.46 3.74
CA ASP A 111 4.57 14.82 4.93
C ASP A 111 3.23 15.49 4.60
N THR A 112 3.21 16.40 3.63
CA THR A 112 1.96 17.00 3.11
C THR A 112 1.03 15.95 2.53
N LEU A 113 1.56 14.98 1.77
CA LEU A 113 0.76 13.89 1.20
C LEU A 113 0.21 12.93 2.26
N ILE A 114 0.98 12.68 3.32
CA ILE A 114 0.52 11.89 4.48
C ILE A 114 -0.64 12.61 5.16
N ALA A 115 -0.52 13.91 5.41
CA ALA A 115 -1.58 14.72 6.01
C ALA A 115 -2.85 14.70 5.15
N ALA A 116 -2.75 14.97 3.84
CA ALA A 116 -3.87 14.94 2.91
C ALA A 116 -4.51 13.54 2.77
N THR A 117 -3.70 12.48 2.84
CA THR A 117 -4.22 11.10 2.85
C THR A 117 -4.98 10.81 4.16
N ARG A 118 -4.49 11.33 5.29
CA ARG A 118 -5.11 11.12 6.61
C ARG A 118 -6.45 11.83 6.73
N THR A 119 -6.56 13.06 6.22
CA THR A 119 -7.81 13.83 6.14
C THR A 119 -8.80 13.24 5.14
N GLY A 120 -8.30 12.48 4.15
CA GLY A 120 -9.12 11.80 3.14
C GLY A 120 -9.25 12.54 1.83
N GLU A 121 -8.49 13.63 1.64
CA GLU A 121 -8.51 14.44 0.42
C GLU A 121 -8.12 13.64 -0.83
N LEU A 122 -7.30 12.59 -0.66
CA LEU A 122 -6.85 11.71 -1.75
C LEU A 122 -7.70 10.43 -1.91
N ASP A 123 -8.79 10.26 -1.17
CA ASP A 123 -9.56 9.00 -1.21
C ASP A 123 -10.14 8.69 -2.59
N THR A 124 -10.61 9.71 -3.31
CA THR A 124 -11.20 9.55 -4.64
C THR A 124 -10.15 9.03 -5.62
N GLN A 125 -8.97 9.65 -5.61
CA GLN A 125 -7.84 9.29 -6.46
C GLN A 125 -7.28 7.91 -6.07
N LEU A 126 -7.21 7.60 -4.78
CA LEU A 126 -6.80 6.29 -4.27
C LEU A 126 -7.79 5.19 -4.66
N ALA A 127 -9.09 5.48 -4.64
CA ALA A 127 -10.13 4.55 -5.06
C ALA A 127 -10.03 4.25 -6.57
N GLN A 128 -9.80 5.28 -7.40
CA GLN A 128 -9.59 5.12 -8.84
C GLN A 128 -8.31 4.36 -9.18
N ALA A 129 -7.23 4.59 -8.42
CA ALA A 129 -5.96 3.89 -8.59
C ALA A 129 -6.02 2.44 -8.10
N SER A 130 -6.89 2.11 -7.14
CA SER A 130 -7.07 0.74 -6.66
C SER A 130 -7.84 -0.10 -7.69
N ARG A 131 -7.14 -1.01 -8.39
CA ARG A 131 -7.82 -2.16 -9.02
C ARG A 131 -8.29 -3.10 -7.91
N THR A 132 -9.58 -3.38 -7.86
CA THR A 132 -10.09 -4.59 -7.20
C THR A 132 -9.29 -5.77 -7.75
N PRO A 133 -8.62 -6.59 -6.91
CA PRO A 133 -8.00 -7.81 -7.42
C PRO A 133 -9.10 -8.62 -8.13
N PRO A 134 -8.85 -9.21 -9.31
CA PRO A 134 -9.80 -10.15 -9.88
C PRO A 134 -10.00 -11.21 -8.81
N THR A 135 -11.24 -11.38 -8.35
CA THR A 135 -11.62 -12.51 -7.52
C THR A 135 -11.14 -13.75 -8.26
N ARG A 136 -10.16 -14.45 -7.70
CA ARG A 136 -9.69 -15.71 -8.25
C ARG A 136 -10.89 -16.66 -8.13
N LYS A 137 -11.71 -16.74 -9.19
CA LYS A 137 -12.78 -17.73 -9.28
C LYS A 137 -12.08 -19.07 -9.07
N LYS A 138 -12.33 -19.70 -7.92
CA LYS A 138 -12.01 -21.11 -7.73
C LYS A 138 -12.87 -21.82 -8.77
N THR A 139 -12.25 -22.26 -9.84
CA THR A 139 -12.82 -23.27 -10.74
C THR A 139 -13.04 -24.51 -9.88
N SER A 140 -14.31 -24.78 -9.60
CA SER A 140 -14.76 -26.06 -9.07
C SER A 140 -14.80 -27.09 -10.18
#